data_AF-A0A9E3PGY1-F1
#
_entry.id   AF-A0A9E3PGY1-F1
#
_cell.length_a   1.000
_cell.length_b   1.000
_cell.length_c   1.000
_cell.angle_alpha   90.00
_cell.angle_beta   90.00
_cell.angle_gamma   90.00
#
_symmetry.space_group_name_H-M   'P 1'
#
loop_
_entity.id
_entity.type
_entity.pdbx_description
1 polymer ?
#
loop_
_entity_poly.entity_id
_entity_poly.type
_entity_poly.pdbx_seq_one_letter_code
_entity_poly.pdbx_strand_id
1 'polypeptide(L)'
;MRQILALPIVIVLAGCGTAREVAPPPAEAPKLPDIPLDIRRCFVGVVEIPDRALSVEDTERLWKIDRARSGSQQRCGLRLIARDDALREGWR
;
A
#
# COMPACT_ATOMS: atom_id res chain seq x y z
N MET A 1 52.20 22.47 33.47
CA MET A 1 50.80 22.69 33.04
C MET A 1 50.57 21.95 31.73
N ARG A 2 49.60 21.02 31.70
CA ARG A 2 48.81 20.46 30.56
C ARG A 2 49.55 20.31 29.22
N GLN A 3 49.89 19.15 28.66
CA GLN A 3 49.13 17.91 28.41
C GLN A 3 47.67 18.13 27.96
N ILE A 4 47.46 18.16 26.64
CA ILE A 4 46.27 17.72 25.87
C ILE A 4 46.82 17.33 24.47
N LEU A 5 47.23 16.09 24.19
CA LEU A 5 46.42 14.96 23.66
C LEU A 5 45.44 15.35 22.53
N ALA A 6 45.82 15.11 21.27
CA ALA A 6 44.88 14.80 20.17
C ALA A 6 45.62 14.25 18.91
N LEU A 7 46.26 13.10 19.06
CA LEU A 7 46.45 12.12 17.98
C LEU A 7 45.20 11.19 18.00
N PRO A 8 44.69 10.56 16.93
CA PRO A 8 44.81 10.73 15.48
C PRO A 8 43.42 10.72 14.77
N ILE A 9 43.02 11.77 14.03
CA ILE A 9 41.77 11.73 13.23
C ILE A 9 41.98 11.02 11.86
N VAL A 10 43.20 10.60 11.53
CA VAL A 10 43.53 10.09 10.17
C VAL A 10 43.26 8.59 9.98
N ILE A 11 42.97 7.81 11.03
CA ILE A 11 42.86 6.33 10.90
C ILE A 11 41.42 5.85 10.57
N VAL A 12 40.40 6.72 10.58
CA VAL A 12 38.99 6.29 10.43
C VAL A 12 38.55 6.16 8.95
N LEU A 13 39.43 6.42 7.97
CA LEU A 13 39.08 6.33 6.54
C LEU A 13 39.48 5.02 5.84
N ALA A 14 40.15 4.09 6.54
CA ALA A 14 40.52 2.79 5.96
C ALA A 14 39.49 1.66 6.17
N GLY A 15 38.28 1.98 6.67
CA GLY A 15 37.26 0.99 7.04
C GLY A 15 36.19 0.66 5.98
N CYS A 16 36.14 1.35 4.83
CA CYS A 16 35.20 1.03 3.75
C CYS A 16 35.89 0.23 2.63
N GLY A 17 36.57 -0.84 3.03
CA GLY A 17 37.09 -1.86 2.13
C GLY A 17 36.32 -3.16 2.30
N THR A 18 34.98 -3.14 2.31
CA THR A 18 34.27 -4.36 1.95
C THR A 18 34.27 -4.40 0.43
N ALA A 19 35.02 -5.37 -0.12
CA ALA A 19 34.77 -5.84 -1.46
C ALA A 19 33.25 -5.96 -1.60
N ARG A 20 32.66 -5.10 -2.44
CA ARG A 20 31.25 -5.16 -2.74
C ARG A 20 31.10 -6.42 -3.57
N GLU A 21 30.97 -7.56 -2.91
CA GLU A 21 30.28 -8.71 -3.48
C GLU A 21 29.00 -8.11 -4.04
N VAL A 22 28.93 -8.07 -5.37
CA VAL A 22 27.75 -7.67 -6.09
C VAL A 22 26.73 -8.70 -5.65
N ALA A 23 25.90 -8.32 -4.66
CA ALA A 23 24.79 -9.14 -4.24
C ALA A 23 24.07 -9.55 -5.53
N PRO A 24 23.83 -10.85 -5.74
CA PRO A 24 23.09 -11.29 -6.92
C PRO A 24 21.81 -10.46 -6.99
N PRO A 25 21.38 -10.06 -8.21
CA PRO A 25 20.17 -9.28 -8.35
C PRO A 25 19.06 -9.96 -7.55
N PRO A 26 18.27 -9.20 -6.77
CA PRO A 26 17.23 -9.79 -5.95
C PRO A 26 16.38 -10.69 -6.83
N ALA A 27 16.11 -11.91 -6.35
CA ALA A 27 15.27 -12.86 -7.08
C ALA A 27 13.97 -12.15 -7.49
N GLU A 28 13.56 -12.36 -8.75
CA GLU A 28 12.36 -11.72 -9.28
C GLU A 28 11.17 -12.10 -8.39
N ALA A 29 10.50 -11.09 -7.82
CA ALA A 29 9.42 -11.34 -6.88
C ALA A 29 8.33 -12.18 -7.57
N PRO A 30 7.70 -13.14 -6.87
CA PRO A 30 6.61 -13.90 -7.44
C PRO A 30 5.52 -12.93 -7.90
N LYS A 31 5.11 -13.04 -9.17
CA LYS A 31 4.03 -12.21 -9.70
C LYS A 31 2.73 -12.60 -9.00
N LEU A 32 2.15 -11.66 -8.26
CA LEU A 32 0.81 -11.85 -7.71
C LEU A 32 -0.20 -11.91 -8.86
N PRO A 33 -1.20 -12.80 -8.78
CA PRO A 33 -2.28 -12.82 -9.76
C PRO A 33 -3.10 -11.52 -9.66
N ASP A 34 -3.58 -11.05 -10.81
CA ASP A 34 -4.41 -9.87 -10.89
C ASP A 34 -5.68 -9.98 -10.04
N ILE A 35 -6.19 -8.82 -9.59
CA ILE A 35 -7.48 -8.74 -8.93
C ILE A 35 -8.60 -8.96 -9.96
N PRO A 36 -9.56 -9.87 -9.69
CA PRO A 36 -10.68 -10.13 -10.57
C PRO A 36 -11.44 -8.86 -10.95
N LEU A 37 -11.91 -8.80 -12.20
CA LEU A 37 -12.58 -7.63 -12.74
C LEU A 37 -13.87 -7.27 -11.98
N ASP A 38 -14.62 -8.28 -11.53
CA ASP A 38 -15.84 -8.10 -10.75
C ASP A 38 -15.56 -7.44 -9.39
N ILE A 39 -14.44 -7.80 -8.73
CA ILE A 39 -14.00 -7.15 -7.48
C ILE A 39 -13.53 -5.73 -7.76
N ARG A 40 -12.70 -5.51 -8.79
CA ARG A 40 -12.22 -4.17 -9.16
C ARG A 40 -13.36 -3.21 -9.45
N ARG A 41 -14.41 -3.68 -10.12
CA ARG A 41 -15.62 -2.90 -10.44
C ARG A 41 -16.34 -2.34 -9.20
N CYS A 42 -16.18 -2.94 -8.03
CA CYS A 42 -16.82 -2.44 -6.80
C CYS A 42 -16.15 -1.16 -6.27
N PHE A 43 -14.88 -0.94 -6.59
CA PHE A 43 -14.05 0.14 -6.04
C PHE A 43 -13.81 1.30 -7.02
N VAL A 44 -14.43 1.26 -8.20
CA VAL A 44 -14.35 2.35 -9.20
C VAL A 44 -15.47 3.37 -9.04
N GLY A 45 -15.16 4.62 -9.38
CA GLY A 45 -16.05 5.78 -9.34
C GLY A 45 -15.85 6.65 -8.09
N VAL A 46 -15.98 7.96 -8.22
CA VAL A 46 -16.19 8.85 -7.07
C VAL A 46 -17.56 9.45 -7.27
N VAL A 47 -18.36 9.55 -6.21
CA VAL A 47 -19.60 10.32 -6.30
C VAL A 47 -19.18 11.78 -6.28
N GLU A 48 -19.43 12.49 -7.37
CA GLU A 48 -19.20 13.93 -7.42
C GLU A 48 -20.02 14.62 -6.33
N ILE A 49 -19.34 15.41 -5.50
CA ILE A 49 -19.99 16.20 -4.46
C ILE A 49 -20.48 17.49 -5.11
N PRO A 50 -21.80 17.76 -5.13
CA PRO A 50 -22.29 18.95 -5.78
C PRO A 50 -21.80 20.23 -5.10
N ASP A 51 -21.28 21.18 -5.89
CA ASP A 51 -20.93 22.53 -5.43
C ASP A 51 -22.16 23.45 -5.43
N ARG A 52 -23.19 23.05 -4.68
CA ARG A 52 -24.42 23.82 -4.46
C ARG A 52 -25.04 23.43 -3.13
N ALA A 53 -25.91 24.29 -2.60
CA ALA A 53 -26.75 23.92 -1.47
C ALA A 53 -27.65 22.73 -1.84
N LEU A 54 -27.66 21.71 -0.99
CA LEU A 54 -28.50 20.52 -1.17
C LEU A 54 -29.86 20.72 -0.50
N SER A 55 -30.91 20.32 -1.17
CA SER A 55 -32.21 20.12 -0.52
C SER A 55 -32.17 18.87 0.38
N VAL A 56 -33.18 18.71 1.23
CA VAL A 56 -33.37 17.48 2.01
C VAL A 56 -33.53 16.27 1.08
N GLU A 57 -34.30 16.42 0.01
CA GLU A 57 -34.51 15.36 -1.00
C GLU A 57 -33.19 14.96 -1.69
N ASP A 58 -32.38 15.94 -2.11
CA ASP A 58 -31.08 15.68 -2.71
C ASP A 58 -30.15 14.93 -1.74
N THR A 59 -30.15 15.34 -0.48
CA THR A 59 -29.36 14.71 0.59
C THR A 59 -29.77 13.25 0.78
N GLU A 60 -31.08 12.98 0.92
CA GLU A 60 -31.58 11.62 1.07
C GLU A 60 -31.25 10.73 -0.13
N ARG A 61 -31.40 11.27 -1.35
CA ARG A 61 -31.10 10.55 -2.59
C ARG A 61 -29.62 10.17 -2.65
N LEU A 62 -28.72 11.12 -2.41
CA LEU A 62 -27.28 10.88 -2.43
C LEU A 62 -26.85 9.90 -1.35
N TRP A 63 -27.41 10.02 -0.14
CA TRP A 63 -27.14 9.10 0.95
C TRP A 63 -27.60 7.67 0.66
N LYS A 64 -28.78 7.48 0.05
CA LYS A 64 -29.26 6.14 -0.35
C LYS A 64 -28.33 5.49 -1.38
N ILE A 65 -27.83 6.27 -2.34
CA ILE A 65 -26.86 5.81 -3.35
C ILE A 65 -25.55 5.39 -2.66
N ASP A 66 -25.03 6.22 -1.76
CA ASP A 66 -23.81 5.91 -1.01
C ASP A 66 -23.94 4.64 -0.15
N ARG A 67 -25.06 4.51 0.58
CA ARG A 67 -25.37 3.32 1.37
C ARG A 67 -25.35 2.04 0.53
N ALA A 68 -25.99 2.06 -0.64
CA ALA A 68 -26.00 0.92 -1.55
C ALA A 68 -24.60 0.56 -2.04
N ARG A 69 -23.81 1.59 -2.38
CA ARG A 69 -22.43 1.43 -2.85
C ARG A 69 -21.52 0.87 -1.77
N SER A 70 -21.58 1.43 -0.55
CA SER A 70 -20.85 0.96 0.62
C SER A 70 -21.14 -0.51 0.92
N GLY A 71 -22.42 -0.93 0.85
CA GLY A 71 -22.78 -2.34 1.00
C GLY A 71 -22.17 -3.24 -0.09
N SER A 72 -22.08 -2.77 -1.34
CA SER A 72 -21.40 -3.51 -2.41
C SER A 72 -19.89 -3.61 -2.16
N GLN A 73 -19.25 -2.51 -1.77
CA GLN A 73 -17.81 -2.49 -1.47
C GLN A 73 -17.46 -3.41 -0.30
N GLN A 74 -18.27 -3.44 0.75
CA GLN A 74 -18.09 -4.35 1.88
C GLN A 74 -18.08 -5.82 1.41
N ARG A 75 -19.07 -6.23 0.60
CA ARG A 75 -19.13 -7.60 0.07
C ARG A 75 -17.94 -7.93 -0.82
N CYS A 76 -17.53 -7.02 -1.69
CA CYS A 76 -16.36 -7.25 -2.55
C CYS A 76 -15.06 -7.27 -1.74
N GLY A 77 -14.94 -6.47 -0.68
CA GLY A 77 -13.81 -6.47 0.24
C GLY A 77 -13.66 -7.82 0.96
N LEU A 78 -14.76 -8.38 1.47
CA LEU A 78 -14.74 -9.72 2.07
C LEU A 78 -14.31 -10.80 1.08
N ARG A 79 -14.78 -10.73 -0.18
CA ARG A 79 -14.36 -11.65 -1.25
C ARG A 79 -12.88 -11.49 -1.60
N LEU A 80 -12.36 -10.27 -1.54
CA LEU A 80 -10.94 -9.99 -1.78
C LEU A 80 -10.06 -10.56 -0.68
N ILE A 81 -10.46 -10.40 0.59
CA ILE A 81 -9.75 -10.98 1.75
C ILE A 81 -9.70 -12.50 1.63
N ALA A 82 -10.85 -13.15 1.39
CA ALA A 82 -10.91 -14.60 1.24
C ALA A 82 -10.02 -15.11 0.08
N ARG A 83 -9.89 -14.34 -1.00
CA ARG A 83 -8.97 -14.64 -2.10
C ARG A 83 -7.51 -14.54 -1.65
N ASP A 84 -7.15 -13.48 -0.92
CA ASP A 84 -5.79 -13.30 -0.41
C ASP A 84 -5.39 -14.45 0.53
N ASP A 85 -6.30 -14.86 1.42
CA ASP A 85 -6.08 -16.00 2.31
C ASP A 85 -5.84 -17.30 1.52
N ALA A 86 -6.67 -17.58 0.50
CA ALA A 86 -6.49 -18.75 -0.36
C ALA A 86 -5.17 -18.73 -1.15
N LEU A 87 -4.71 -17.55 -1.58
CA LEU A 87 -3.42 -17.41 -2.24
C LEU A 87 -2.26 -17.67 -1.27
N ARG A 88 -2.35 -17.15 -0.03
CA ARG A 88 -1.32 -17.37 1.00
C ARG A 88 -1.18 -18.84 1.39
N GLU A 89 -2.28 -19.59 1.44
CA GLU A 89 -2.24 -21.04 1.71
C GLU A 89 -1.48 -21.80 0.62
N GLY A 90 -1.65 -21.43 -0.65
CA GLY A 90 -0.93 -22.05 -1.77
C GLY A 90 0.52 -21.58 -1.96
N TRP A 91 0.95 -20.54 -1.22
CA TRP A 91 2.30 -19.96 -1.31
C TRP A 91 3.24 -20.40 -0.17
N ARG A 92 2.72 -21.14 0.83
CA ARG A 92 3.53 -21.86 1.84
C ARG A 92 3.85 -23.26 1.37
#